data_AF-A0A8B6D3D0-F1
#
_entry.id   AF-A0A8B6D3D0-F1
#
_cell.length_a   1.000
_cell.length_b   1.000
_cell.length_c   1.000
_cell.angle_alpha   90.00
_cell.angle_beta   90.00
_cell.angle_gamma   90.00
#
_symmetry.space_group_name_H-M   'P 1'
#
loop_
_entity.id
_entity.type
_entity.pdbx_description
1 polymer ?
#
loop_
_entity_poly.entity_id
_entity_poly.type
_entity_poly.pdbx_seq_one_letter_code
_entity_poly.pdbx_strand_id
1 'polypeptide(L)'
;MSAISLVTVLSLCVLPLIAAETCQSNPYINGCSLPFHMPFFYKQKFTPSCNLHDMCYKCGVHFGKTKADCDSEFYQNMKTACNSLSKRFLLPDHAACKASALTFYESVKGFGALFFQTTSPSWCAESWTRTCVV
;
A
#
# COMPACT_ATOMS: atom_id res chain seq x y z
N MET A 1 40.96 6.03 -2.45
CA MET A 1 40.10 5.09 -3.20
C MET A 1 39.55 4.10 -2.18
N SER A 2 38.33 4.32 -1.67
CA SER A 2 37.78 3.52 -0.57
C SER A 2 37.39 2.14 -1.06
N ALA A 3 37.98 1.10 -0.48
CA ALA A 3 37.57 -0.28 -0.66
C ALA A 3 36.25 -0.50 0.07
N ILE A 4 35.13 -0.41 -0.65
CA ILE A 4 33.81 -0.76 -0.13
C ILE A 4 33.79 -2.29 -0.02
N SER A 5 33.71 -2.81 1.20
CA SER A 5 33.75 -4.25 1.49
C SER A 5 32.54 -4.96 0.87
N LEU A 6 32.71 -6.20 0.36
CA LEU A 6 31.60 -7.00 -0.18
C LEU A 6 30.44 -7.14 0.82
N VAL A 7 30.74 -7.16 2.12
CA VAL A 7 29.77 -7.24 3.23
C VAL A 7 28.91 -5.98 3.32
N THR A 8 29.49 -4.80 3.07
CA THR A 8 28.73 -3.54 3.07
C THR A 8 27.88 -3.39 1.81
N VAL A 9 28.34 -3.92 0.67
CA VAL A 9 27.53 -3.96 -0.58
C VAL A 9 26.33 -4.90 -0.44
N LEU A 10 26.51 -6.09 0.15
CA LEU A 10 25.39 -7.03 0.40
C LEU A 10 24.34 -6.43 1.33
N SER A 11 24.77 -5.78 2.43
CA SER A 11 23.86 -5.17 3.41
C SER A 11 23.02 -4.03 2.83
N LEU A 12 23.61 -3.22 1.93
CA LEU A 12 22.90 -2.15 1.22
C LEU A 12 21.85 -2.68 0.22
N CYS A 13 22.09 -3.86 -0.36
CA CYS A 13 21.22 -4.45 -1.38
C CYS A 13 19.97 -5.13 -0.78
N VAL A 14 20.03 -5.59 0.47
CA VAL A 14 18.92 -6.31 1.14
C VAL A 14 17.94 -5.39 1.87
N LEU A 15 18.37 -4.18 2.28
CA LEU A 15 17.53 -3.21 2.99
C LEU A 15 16.19 -2.88 2.27
N PRO A 16 16.16 -2.63 0.94
CA PRO A 16 14.91 -2.30 0.25
C PRO A 16 13.92 -3.47 0.24
N LEU A 17 14.43 -4.70 0.16
CA LEU A 17 13.61 -5.91 0.12
C LEU A 17 12.95 -6.18 1.47
N ILE A 18 13.72 -6.04 2.56
CA ILE A 18 13.21 -6.22 3.94
C ILE A 18 12.16 -5.16 4.28
N ALA A 19 12.38 -3.90 3.87
CA ALA A 19 11.42 -2.82 4.07
C ALA A 19 10.09 -3.10 3.33
N ALA A 20 10.17 -3.54 2.07
CA ALA A 20 8.99 -3.93 1.30
C ALA A 20 8.23 -5.08 1.98
N GLU A 21 8.93 -6.11 2.48
CA GLU A 21 8.31 -7.24 3.18
C GLU A 21 7.60 -6.82 4.47
N THR A 22 8.23 -5.94 5.26
CA THR A 22 7.65 -5.42 6.53
C THR A 22 6.35 -4.65 6.29
N CYS A 23 6.28 -3.87 5.21
CA CYS A 23 5.06 -3.15 4.84
C CYS A 23 3.94 -4.07 4.33
N GLN A 24 4.29 -5.29 3.94
CA GLN A 24 3.34 -6.28 3.40
C GLN A 24 2.94 -7.34 4.42
N SER A 25 3.69 -7.46 5.51
CA SER A 25 3.44 -8.42 6.59
C SER A 25 3.78 -7.80 7.94
N ASN A 26 2.75 -7.33 8.64
CA ASN A 26 2.84 -6.86 10.02
C ASN A 26 1.47 -7.02 10.72
N PRO A 27 1.40 -7.05 12.06
CA PRO A 27 0.15 -7.30 12.78
C PRO A 27 -0.85 -6.13 12.73
N TYR A 28 -0.48 -4.99 12.14
CA TYR A 28 -1.30 -3.79 12.15
C TYR A 28 -2.13 -3.61 10.89
N ILE A 29 -1.83 -4.35 9.81
CA ILE A 29 -2.59 -4.34 8.56
C ILE A 29 -3.68 -5.43 8.56
N ASN A 30 -4.77 -5.21 7.85
CA ASN A 30 -5.84 -6.18 7.61
C ASN A 30 -6.04 -6.52 6.12
N GLY A 31 -5.27 -5.88 5.23
CA GLY A 31 -5.29 -6.10 3.80
C GLY A 31 -6.56 -5.58 3.15
N CYS A 32 -6.99 -6.18 2.05
CA CYS A 32 -8.24 -5.76 1.39
C CYS A 32 -9.47 -6.37 2.10
N SER A 33 -9.61 -6.11 3.39
CA SER A 33 -10.75 -6.54 4.20
C SER A 33 -11.92 -5.59 3.99
N LEU A 34 -13.11 -6.13 3.73
CA LEU A 34 -14.33 -5.34 3.57
C LEU A 34 -15.49 -5.97 4.33
N PRO A 35 -16.43 -5.15 4.81
CA PRO A 35 -17.71 -5.66 5.27
C PRO A 35 -18.48 -6.30 4.10
N PHE A 36 -19.24 -7.36 4.38
CA PHE A 36 -20.19 -8.03 3.47
C PHE A 36 -19.67 -9.01 2.39
N HIS A 37 -18.44 -9.54 2.48
CA HIS A 37 -17.97 -10.69 1.66
C HIS A 37 -18.17 -10.58 0.12
N MET A 38 -18.25 -9.37 -0.43
CA MET A 38 -18.44 -9.19 -1.88
C MET A 38 -17.24 -9.73 -2.68
N PRO A 39 -17.46 -10.45 -3.80
CA PRO A 39 -16.38 -10.95 -4.63
C PRO A 39 -15.65 -9.78 -5.30
N PHE A 40 -14.42 -9.52 -4.88
CA PHE A 40 -13.57 -8.51 -5.49
C PHE A 40 -12.64 -9.10 -6.55
N PHE A 41 -12.86 -8.69 -7.78
CA PHE A 41 -11.89 -8.85 -8.85
C PHE A 41 -10.57 -8.20 -8.44
N TYR A 42 -9.45 -8.83 -8.80
CA TYR A 42 -8.10 -8.33 -8.53
C TYR A 42 -7.71 -8.20 -7.05
N LYS A 43 -8.43 -8.81 -6.08
CA LYS A 43 -8.09 -8.78 -4.65
C LYS A 43 -6.59 -9.04 -4.39
N GLN A 44 -6.06 -10.16 -4.89
CA GLN A 44 -4.64 -10.50 -4.72
C GLN A 44 -3.69 -9.44 -5.32
N LYS A 45 -4.08 -8.83 -6.44
CA LYS A 45 -3.30 -7.79 -7.10
C LYS A 45 -3.32 -6.47 -6.31
N PHE A 46 -4.39 -6.19 -5.60
CA PHE A 46 -4.54 -4.97 -4.80
C PHE A 46 -4.16 -5.14 -3.33
N THR A 47 -4.00 -6.36 -2.82
CA THR A 47 -3.52 -6.60 -1.43
C THR A 47 -2.31 -5.75 -1.08
N PRO A 48 -1.28 -5.61 -1.94
CA PRO A 48 -0.16 -4.75 -1.60
C PRO A 48 -0.50 -3.28 -1.43
N SER A 49 -1.44 -2.77 -2.22
CA SER A 49 -1.96 -1.41 -2.10
C SER A 49 -2.81 -1.24 -0.84
N CYS A 50 -3.63 -2.23 -0.49
CA CYS A 50 -4.46 -2.22 0.73
C CYS A 50 -3.58 -2.21 1.99
N ASN A 51 -2.51 -3.01 2.02
CA ASN A 51 -1.57 -3.03 3.15
C ASN A 51 -0.91 -1.66 3.39
N LEU A 52 -0.52 -0.96 2.32
CA LEU A 52 0.03 0.40 2.42
C LEU A 52 -1.04 1.41 2.87
N HIS A 53 -2.28 1.26 2.39
CA HIS A 53 -3.40 2.11 2.81
C HIS A 53 -3.71 1.96 4.30
N ASP A 54 -3.72 0.74 4.83
CA ASP A 54 -3.88 0.46 6.26
C ASP A 54 -2.80 1.14 7.11
N MET A 55 -1.55 1.08 6.65
CA MET A 55 -0.43 1.76 7.30
C MET A 55 -0.62 3.28 7.28
N CYS A 56 -1.03 3.85 6.16
CA CYS A 56 -1.33 5.28 6.05
C CYS A 56 -2.51 5.70 6.93
N TYR A 57 -3.54 4.86 7.05
CA TYR A 57 -4.69 5.14 7.92
C TYR A 57 -4.35 5.16 9.41
N LYS A 58 -3.32 4.44 9.83
CA LYS A 58 -2.85 4.40 11.23
C LYS A 58 -1.79 5.46 11.50
N CYS A 59 -0.81 5.57 10.62
CA CYS A 59 0.40 6.36 10.82
C CYS A 59 0.47 7.65 10.00
N GLY A 60 -0.46 7.89 9.08
CA GLY A 60 -0.44 9.02 8.17
C GLY A 60 -0.34 10.37 8.89
N VAL A 61 -1.10 10.55 9.98
CA VAL A 61 -1.08 11.80 10.77
C VAL A 61 0.30 12.06 11.37
N HIS A 62 1.00 11.02 11.87
CA HIS A 62 2.38 11.16 12.36
C HIS A 62 3.33 11.72 11.29
N PHE A 63 3.07 11.40 10.03
CA PHE A 63 3.85 11.86 8.87
C PHE A 63 3.22 13.04 8.12
N GLY A 64 2.20 13.69 8.70
CA GLY A 64 1.55 14.86 8.11
C GLY A 64 0.62 14.58 6.92
N LYS A 65 0.20 13.32 6.73
CA LYS A 65 -0.78 12.94 5.70
C LYS A 65 -2.20 13.04 6.21
N THR A 66 -3.08 13.49 5.34
CA THR A 66 -4.52 13.45 5.53
C THR A 66 -5.10 12.13 5.00
N LYS A 67 -6.35 11.84 5.39
CA LYS A 67 -7.12 10.74 4.79
C LYS A 67 -7.17 10.83 3.26
N ALA A 68 -7.33 12.04 2.72
CA ALA A 68 -7.42 12.25 1.27
C ALA A 68 -6.10 11.93 0.56
N ASP A 69 -4.96 12.20 1.20
CA ASP A 69 -3.64 11.82 0.68
C ASP A 69 -3.52 10.28 0.64
N CYS A 70 -3.84 9.61 1.76
CA CYS A 70 -3.83 8.15 1.84
C CYS A 70 -4.71 7.49 0.77
N ASP A 71 -5.95 7.98 0.58
CA ASP A 71 -6.87 7.43 -0.42
C ASP A 71 -6.37 7.65 -1.85
N SER A 72 -5.76 8.83 -2.11
CA SER A 72 -5.23 9.17 -3.42
C SER A 72 -4.03 8.28 -3.78
N GLU A 73 -3.13 8.03 -2.82
CA GLU A 73 -1.99 7.13 -2.96
C GLU A 73 -2.44 5.68 -3.15
N PHE A 74 -3.42 5.23 -2.36
CA PHE A 74 -4.05 3.93 -2.54
C PHE A 74 -4.57 3.73 -3.97
N TYR A 75 -5.26 4.73 -4.52
CA TYR A 75 -5.75 4.68 -5.89
C TYR A 75 -4.62 4.60 -6.94
N GLN A 76 -3.56 5.40 -6.79
CA GLN A 76 -2.43 5.34 -7.72
C GLN A 76 -1.65 4.02 -7.62
N ASN A 77 -1.49 3.48 -6.41
CA ASN A 77 -0.84 2.19 -6.19
C ASN A 77 -1.61 1.06 -6.87
N MET A 78 -2.95 1.02 -6.75
CA MET A 78 -3.77 0.03 -7.45
C MET A 78 -3.69 0.19 -8.98
N LYS A 79 -3.76 1.41 -9.50
CA LYS A 79 -3.60 1.68 -10.94
C LYS A 79 -2.23 1.22 -11.46
N THR A 80 -1.18 1.42 -10.66
CA THR A 80 0.18 0.98 -11.01
C THR A 80 0.27 -0.54 -11.01
N ALA A 81 -0.36 -1.22 -10.04
CA ALA A 81 -0.46 -2.67 -10.02
C ALA A 81 -1.16 -3.23 -11.27
N CYS A 82 -2.13 -2.50 -11.82
CA CYS A 82 -2.77 -2.85 -13.10
C CYS A 82 -1.82 -2.80 -14.29
N ASN A 83 -0.75 -2.00 -14.28
CA ASN A 83 0.17 -1.89 -15.44
C ASN A 83 0.90 -3.20 -15.77
N SER A 84 0.99 -4.13 -14.81
CA SER A 84 1.50 -5.49 -15.04
C SER A 84 0.63 -6.33 -15.99
N LEU A 85 -0.59 -5.90 -16.31
CA LEU A 85 -1.59 -6.67 -17.06
C LEU A 85 -1.51 -6.58 -18.60
N SER A 86 -0.44 -6.07 -19.24
CA SER A 86 -0.28 -6.26 -20.71
C SER A 86 1.18 -6.23 -21.18
N LYS A 87 1.63 -7.15 -22.07
CA LYS A 87 1.51 -6.98 -23.53
C LYS A 87 1.00 -8.19 -24.35
N ARG A 88 0.68 -9.36 -23.77
CA ARG A 88 0.50 -10.59 -24.60
C ARG A 88 -0.92 -11.03 -24.96
N PHE A 89 -1.98 -10.76 -24.18
CA PHE A 89 -3.35 -11.16 -24.56
C PHE A 89 -4.43 -10.42 -23.74
N LEU A 90 -5.18 -9.47 -24.33
CA LEU A 90 -6.42 -8.82 -23.81
C LEU A 90 -6.30 -7.46 -23.07
N LEU A 91 -6.41 -6.36 -23.84
CA LEU A 91 -6.69 -4.99 -23.38
C LEU A 91 -7.87 -4.84 -22.36
N PRO A 92 -8.95 -5.65 -22.41
CA PRO A 92 -10.06 -5.57 -21.45
C PRO A 92 -9.67 -5.72 -19.98
N ASP A 93 -8.69 -6.58 -19.65
CA ASP A 93 -8.31 -6.85 -18.26
C ASP A 93 -7.61 -5.65 -17.60
N HIS A 94 -6.87 -4.86 -18.38
CA HIS A 94 -6.24 -3.63 -17.88
C HIS A 94 -7.29 -2.58 -17.53
N ALA A 95 -8.30 -2.42 -18.39
CA ALA A 95 -9.40 -1.50 -18.16
C ALA A 95 -10.26 -1.92 -16.97
N ALA A 96 -10.62 -3.21 -16.89
CA ALA A 96 -11.38 -3.77 -15.77
C ALA A 96 -10.64 -3.66 -14.43
N CYS A 97 -9.32 -3.86 -14.42
CA CYS A 97 -8.48 -3.63 -13.25
C CYS A 97 -8.55 -2.16 -12.81
N LYS A 98 -8.37 -1.20 -13.72
CA LYS A 98 -8.45 0.24 -13.37
C LYS A 98 -9.85 0.66 -12.91
N ALA A 99 -10.90 0.09 -13.50
CA ALA A 99 -12.27 0.32 -13.05
C ALA A 99 -12.48 -0.22 -11.62
N SER A 100 -11.94 -1.40 -11.32
CA SER A 100 -11.97 -1.96 -9.96
C SER A 100 -11.22 -1.05 -8.97
N ALA A 101 -10.05 -0.52 -9.35
CA ALA A 101 -9.29 0.43 -8.53
C ALA A 101 -10.09 1.70 -8.20
N LEU A 102 -10.89 2.21 -9.15
CA LEU A 102 -11.77 3.35 -8.92
C LEU A 102 -12.87 3.01 -7.89
N THR A 103 -13.48 1.82 -8.00
CA THR A 103 -14.49 1.37 -7.02
C THR A 103 -13.94 1.30 -5.61
N PHE A 104 -12.72 0.78 -5.42
CA PHE A 104 -12.04 0.77 -4.12
C PHE A 104 -11.81 2.19 -3.60
N TYR A 105 -11.31 3.10 -4.45
CA TYR A 105 -11.06 4.49 -4.10
C TYR A 105 -12.34 5.22 -3.64
N GLU A 106 -13.42 5.13 -4.43
CA GLU A 106 -14.69 5.77 -4.08
C GLU A 106 -15.28 5.19 -2.79
N SER A 107 -15.08 3.88 -2.54
CA SER A 107 -15.51 3.23 -1.30
C SER A 107 -14.79 3.81 -0.07
N VAL A 108 -13.46 3.91 -0.10
CA VAL A 108 -12.70 4.48 1.03
C VAL A 108 -12.92 5.99 1.16
N LYS A 109 -13.17 6.70 0.06
CA LYS A 109 -13.52 8.12 0.08
C LYS A 109 -14.83 8.37 0.82
N GLY A 110 -15.87 7.57 0.53
CA GLY A 110 -17.20 7.69 1.15
C GLY A 110 -17.28 7.18 2.59
N PHE A 111 -16.64 6.04 2.89
CA PHE A 111 -16.83 5.33 4.17
C PHE A 111 -15.59 5.25 5.05
N GLY A 112 -14.41 5.54 4.49
CA GLY A 112 -13.15 5.34 5.19
C GLY A 112 -12.90 6.28 6.36
N ALA A 113 -13.68 7.36 6.51
CA ALA A 113 -13.54 8.27 7.64
C ALA A 113 -13.80 7.57 8.99
N LEU A 114 -14.61 6.50 8.99
CA LEU A 114 -14.88 5.67 10.16
C LEU A 114 -13.66 4.86 10.64
N PHE A 115 -12.63 4.73 9.80
CA PHE A 115 -11.45 3.88 10.05
C PHE A 115 -10.13 4.67 10.08
N PHE A 116 -10.12 5.90 9.58
CA PHE A 116 -8.93 6.76 9.59
C PHE A 116 -8.62 7.22 11.02
N GLN A 117 -7.37 7.00 11.47
CA GLN A 117 -6.95 7.41 12.80
C GLN A 117 -6.49 8.86 12.78
N THR A 118 -7.24 9.73 13.47
CA THR A 118 -6.88 11.15 13.62
C THR A 118 -5.72 11.38 14.59
N THR A 119 -5.34 10.36 15.35
CA THR A 119 -4.17 10.34 16.22
C THR A 119 -3.41 9.05 15.99
N SER A 120 -2.14 9.15 15.59
CA SER A 120 -1.34 7.96 15.31
C SER A 120 -0.89 7.23 16.59
N PRO A 121 -0.89 5.89 16.58
CA PRO A 121 -0.34 5.08 17.66
C PRO A 121 1.16 5.34 17.87
N SER A 122 1.66 5.06 19.09
CA SER A 122 3.06 5.31 19.45
C SER A 122 4.07 4.55 18.58
N TRP A 123 3.74 3.32 18.14
CA TRP A 123 4.60 2.51 17.28
C TRP A 123 4.81 3.12 15.88
N CYS A 124 4.00 4.10 15.47
CA CYS A 124 4.24 4.86 14.25
C CYS A 124 5.52 5.72 14.28
N ALA A 125 6.16 5.87 15.45
CA ALA A 125 7.46 6.50 15.58
C ALA A 125 8.63 5.55 15.27
N GLU A 126 8.38 4.24 15.12
CA GLU A 126 9.43 3.28 14.79
C GLU A 126 9.95 3.49 13.36
N SER A 127 11.26 3.31 13.16
CA SER A 127 11.95 3.68 11.92
C SER A 127 11.43 2.98 10.67
N TRP A 128 10.94 1.74 10.80
CA TRP A 128 10.42 0.96 9.68
C TRP A 128 9.07 1.45 9.16
N THR A 129 8.30 2.20 9.97
CA THR A 129 6.94 2.63 9.57
C THR A 129 6.98 3.67 8.46
N ARG A 130 8.01 4.51 8.44
CA ARG A 130 8.18 5.57 7.44
C ARG A 130 8.25 5.03 6.01
N THR A 131 8.81 3.85 5.81
CA THR A 131 8.90 3.23 4.49
C THR A 131 7.56 2.68 3.99
N CYS A 132 6.58 2.54 4.87
CA CYS A 132 5.26 1.99 4.54
C CYS A 132 4.19 3.06 4.33
N VAL A 133 4.48 4.31 4.71
CA VAL A 133 3.58 5.45 4.56
C VAL A 133 4.06 6.26 3.35
N VAL A 134 3.79 5.71 2.16
CA VAL A 134 4.16 6.26 0.84
C VAL A 134 3.08 7.14 0.28
#